data_AF-A0ABC8RB30-F1
#
_entry.id   AF-A0ABC8RB30-F1
#
_cell.length_a   1.000
_cell.length_b   1.000
_cell.length_c   1.000
_cell.angle_alpha   90.00
_cell.angle_beta   90.00
_cell.angle_gamma   90.00
#
_symmetry.space_group_name_H-M   'P 1'
#
loop_
_entity.id
_entity.type
_entity.pdbx_description
1 polymer ?
#
loop_
_entity_poly.entity_id
_entity_poly.type
_entity_poly.pdbx_seq_one_letter_code
_entity_poly.pdbx_strand_id
1 'polypeptide(L)'
;MSLLSGTGKTTTSTDVFAFGVFMLEVACGQRPIQVQGLIDDMILVQWVLEKWKEGAILEASDSILGGDFVVDEMELVLKLGLLCSHYNPVTRPSMRQVMQYLDGEVILPEVSMDIAVTALFGNEVSNEFVMTFPSSSSGSVSAWHYL
;
A
#
# COMPACT_ATOMS: atom_id res chain seq x y z
N MET A 1 -20.10 -29.16 -0.70
CA MET A 1 -19.03 -28.67 -1.61
C MET A 1 -19.66 -27.69 -2.59
N SER A 2 -20.05 -26.52 -2.08
CA SER A 2 -20.57 -25.41 -2.89
C SER A 2 -19.39 -24.51 -3.24
N LEU A 3 -18.88 -24.68 -4.46
CA LEU A 3 -17.83 -23.85 -5.02
C LEU A 3 -18.29 -22.39 -4.99
N LEU A 4 -17.56 -21.57 -4.23
CA LEU A 4 -17.69 -20.13 -4.20
C LEU A 4 -17.40 -19.58 -5.60
N SER A 5 -18.45 -19.31 -6.37
CA SER A 5 -18.39 -18.34 -7.47
C SER A 5 -18.19 -16.95 -6.86
N GLY A 6 -16.93 -16.65 -6.50
CA GLY A 6 -16.49 -15.27 -6.41
C GLY A 6 -16.59 -14.70 -7.81
N THR A 7 -17.57 -13.84 -8.06
CA THR A 7 -17.62 -13.05 -9.29
C THR A 7 -16.37 -12.17 -9.30
N GLY A 8 -15.35 -12.57 -10.07
CA GLY A 8 -14.16 -11.78 -10.29
C GLY A 8 -14.53 -10.49 -11.01
N LYS A 9 -14.91 -9.48 -10.24
CA LYS A 9 -15.13 -8.13 -10.75
C LYS A 9 -13.74 -7.57 -11.07
N THR A 10 -13.36 -7.64 -12.33
CA THR A 10 -12.20 -6.90 -12.84
C THR A 10 -12.48 -5.42 -12.61
N THR A 11 -11.64 -4.77 -11.80
CA THR A 11 -11.72 -3.35 -11.50
C THR A 11 -10.36 -2.72 -11.77
N THR A 12 -10.33 -1.41 -11.99
CA THR A 12 -9.07 -0.68 -12.07
C THR A 12 -8.18 -0.90 -10.83
N SER A 13 -8.78 -1.13 -9.66
CA SER A 13 -8.04 -1.42 -8.42
C SER A 13 -7.41 -2.82 -8.40
N THR A 14 -8.02 -3.82 -9.04
CA THR A 14 -7.38 -5.15 -9.19
C THR A 14 -6.19 -5.08 -10.14
N ASP A 15 -6.26 -4.23 -11.17
CA ASP A 15 -5.13 -4.02 -12.08
C ASP A 15 -3.97 -3.30 -11.38
N VAL A 16 -4.25 -2.29 -10.54
CA VAL A 16 -3.24 -1.63 -9.70
C VAL A 16 -2.56 -2.60 -8.75
N PHE A 17 -3.34 -3.51 -8.15
CA PHE A 17 -2.77 -4.55 -7.29
C PHE A 17 -1.82 -5.46 -8.04
N ALA A 18 -2.25 -6.00 -9.18
CA ALA A 18 -1.40 -6.85 -10.01
C ALA A 18 -0.14 -6.12 -10.48
N PHE A 19 -0.25 -4.83 -10.82
CA PHE A 19 0.89 -3.99 -11.15
C PHE A 19 1.85 -3.81 -9.98
N GLY A 20 1.34 -3.58 -8.76
CA GLY A 20 2.17 -3.51 -7.55
C GLY A 20 2.96 -4.78 -7.28
N VAL A 21 2.31 -5.94 -7.45
CA VAL A 21 2.98 -7.24 -7.35
C VAL A 21 4.05 -7.42 -8.42
N PHE A 22 3.74 -7.03 -9.65
CA PHE A 22 4.70 -7.07 -10.76
C PHE A 22 5.92 -6.17 -10.51
N MET A 23 5.72 -4.96 -9.97
CA MET A 23 6.83 -4.08 -9.57
C MET A 23 7.75 -4.78 -8.57
N LEU A 24 7.18 -5.45 -7.56
CA LEU A 24 7.96 -6.17 -6.56
C LEU A 24 8.66 -7.40 -7.16
N GLU A 25 8.00 -8.15 -8.06
CA GLU A 25 8.62 -9.27 -8.79
C GLU A 25 9.87 -8.83 -9.56
N VAL A 26 9.76 -7.71 -10.29
CA VAL A 26 10.87 -7.16 -11.07
C VAL A 26 11.96 -6.61 -10.17
N ALA A 27 11.61 -5.84 -9.14
CA ALA A 27 12.58 -5.21 -8.24
C ALA A 27 13.36 -6.23 -7.40
N CYS A 28 12.72 -7.33 -7.01
CA CYS A 28 13.32 -8.36 -6.16
C CYS A 28 13.93 -9.53 -6.96
N GLY A 29 13.63 -9.65 -8.25
CA GLY A 29 14.05 -10.81 -9.07
C GLY A 29 13.41 -12.13 -8.62
N GLN A 30 12.34 -12.07 -7.83
CA GLN A 30 11.68 -13.22 -7.21
C GLN A 30 10.25 -13.36 -7.69
N ARG A 31 9.79 -14.58 -7.94
CA ARG A 31 8.39 -14.81 -8.30
C ARG A 31 7.48 -14.54 -7.10
N PRO A 32 6.30 -13.90 -7.29
CA PRO A 32 5.35 -13.58 -6.21
C PRO A 32 4.86 -14.79 -5.40
N ILE A 33 4.89 -15.98 -6.01
CA ILE A 33 4.50 -17.26 -5.39
C ILE A 33 5.65 -18.25 -5.57
N GLN A 34 6.20 -18.73 -4.45
CA GLN A 34 7.11 -19.87 -4.45
C GLN A 34 6.28 -21.12 -4.14
N VAL A 35 6.19 -22.05 -5.10
CA VAL A 35 5.39 -23.28 -4.97
C VAL A 35 6.07 -24.24 -4.00
N GLN A 36 5.96 -23.98 -2.70
CA GLN A 36 6.11 -24.98 -1.64
C GLN A 36 4.83 -24.93 -0.81
N GLY A 37 4.03 -25.98 -0.95
CA GLY A 37 2.61 -26.00 -0.63
C GLY A 37 2.21 -25.52 0.77
N LEU A 38 0.96 -25.04 0.80
CA LEU A 38 0.12 -24.61 1.91
C LEU A 38 0.04 -23.08 2.10
N ILE A 39 -0.97 -22.50 1.43
CA ILE A 39 -1.70 -21.27 1.83
C ILE A 39 -0.78 -20.10 2.20
N ASP A 40 -0.18 -19.44 1.21
CA ASP A 40 0.41 -18.11 1.42
C ASP A 40 0.44 -17.35 0.09
N ASP A 41 -0.76 -16.94 -0.36
CA ASP A 41 -0.86 -16.02 -1.49
C ASP A 41 -0.22 -14.70 -1.03
N MET A 42 1.02 -14.46 -1.49
CA MET A 42 1.86 -13.25 -1.35
C MET A 42 3.08 -13.29 -0.40
N ILE A 43 3.82 -14.41 -0.36
CA ILE A 43 5.14 -14.50 0.31
C ILE A 43 6.05 -13.31 -0.03
N LEU A 44 6.09 -12.87 -1.31
CA LEU A 44 6.95 -11.77 -1.72
C LEU A 44 6.54 -10.43 -1.09
N VAL A 45 5.25 -10.07 -1.13
CA VAL A 45 4.77 -8.80 -0.58
C VAL A 45 5.00 -8.75 0.94
N GLN A 46 4.68 -9.85 1.62
CA GLN A 46 4.90 -10.04 3.06
C GLN A 46 6.38 -9.86 3.41
N TRP A 47 7.28 -10.52 2.67
CA TRP A 47 8.72 -10.47 2.92
C TRP A 47 9.31 -9.07 2.69
N VAL A 48 8.95 -8.39 1.59
CA VAL A 48 9.39 -7.02 1.32
C VAL A 48 8.90 -6.07 2.41
N LEU A 49 7.67 -6.28 2.90
CA LEU A 49 7.11 -5.51 3.99
C LEU A 49 7.86 -5.73 5.32
N GLU A 50 8.24 -6.97 5.63
CA GLU A 50 9.08 -7.26 6.80
C GLU A 50 10.43 -6.54 6.70
N LYS A 51 11.08 -6.59 5.53
CA LYS A 51 12.31 -5.83 5.27
C LYS A 51 12.14 -4.34 5.44
N TRP A 52 10.99 -3.81 5.03
CA TRP A 52 10.71 -2.40 5.24
C TRP A 52 10.53 -2.03 6.72
N LYS A 53 9.83 -2.87 7.50
CA LYS A 53 9.67 -2.69 8.96
C LYS A 53 11.01 -2.75 9.71
N GLU A 54 11.96 -3.54 9.21
CA GLU A 54 13.33 -3.63 9.73
C GLU A 54 14.19 -2.40 9.36
N GLY A 55 13.69 -1.49 8.51
CA GLY A 55 14.48 -0.39 7.96
C GLY A 55 15.50 -0.84 6.91
N ALA A 56 15.35 -2.06 6.39
CA ALA A 56 16.28 -2.74 5.49
C ALA A 56 15.64 -3.06 4.12
N ILE A 57 14.73 -2.21 3.64
CA ILE A 57 13.93 -2.48 2.43
C ILE A 57 14.81 -2.75 1.19
N LEU A 58 15.98 -2.12 1.09
CA LEU A 58 16.92 -2.32 -0.02
C LEU A 58 17.53 -3.73 -0.06
N GLU A 59 17.53 -4.47 1.07
CA GLU A 59 17.91 -5.88 1.08
C GLU A 59 16.93 -6.76 0.29
N ALA A 60 15.74 -6.22 -0.04
CA ALA A 60 14.78 -6.90 -0.90
C ALA A 60 15.12 -6.84 -2.40
N SER A 61 16.07 -5.98 -2.80
CA SER A 61 16.46 -5.80 -4.19
C SER A 61 17.03 -7.09 -4.82
N ASP A 62 16.87 -7.21 -6.15
CA ASP A 62 17.37 -8.36 -6.90
C ASP A 62 18.88 -8.52 -6.72
N SER A 63 19.27 -9.65 -6.13
CA SER A 63 20.67 -10.02 -5.91
C SER A 63 21.51 -10.05 -7.20
N ILE A 64 20.90 -10.26 -8.37
CA ILE A 64 21.58 -10.26 -9.67
C ILE A 64 22.08 -8.85 -10.03
N LEU A 65 21.38 -7.80 -9.60
CA LEU A 65 21.82 -6.43 -9.82
C LEU A 65 23.08 -6.09 -9.02
N GLY A 66 23.37 -6.80 -7.93
CA GLY A 66 24.60 -6.61 -7.15
C GLY A 66 24.79 -5.19 -6.62
N GLY A 67 23.69 -4.44 -6.42
CA GLY A 67 23.73 -3.03 -6.02
C GLY A 67 23.86 -2.04 -7.18
N ASP A 68 23.85 -2.49 -8.44
CA ASP A 68 23.86 -1.63 -9.63
C ASP A 68 22.46 -1.07 -9.94
N PHE A 69 22.00 -0.18 -9.06
CA PHE A 69 20.75 0.56 -9.22
C PHE A 69 20.84 1.90 -8.48
N VAL A 70 19.98 2.86 -8.86
CA VAL A 70 19.84 4.11 -8.12
C VAL A 70 19.05 3.82 -6.84
N VAL A 71 19.66 4.08 -5.69
CA VAL A 71 19.11 3.74 -4.36
C VAL A 71 17.70 4.33 -4.17
N ASP A 72 17.53 5.62 -4.47
CA ASP A 72 16.27 6.32 -4.28
C ASP A 72 15.15 5.77 -5.20
N GLU A 73 15.49 5.38 -6.42
CA GLU A 73 14.55 4.79 -7.38
C GLU A 73 14.12 3.38 -6.95
N MET A 74 15.08 2.56 -6.48
CA MET A 74 14.79 1.22 -5.97
C MET A 74 13.91 1.28 -4.72
N GLU A 75 14.23 2.17 -3.79
CA GLU A 75 13.44 2.37 -2.58
C GLU A 75 12.02 2.85 -2.92
N LEU A 76 11.89 3.79 -3.87
CA LEU A 76 10.60 4.25 -4.38
C LEU A 76 9.77 3.09 -4.97
N VAL A 77 10.36 2.29 -5.86
CA VAL A 77 9.67 1.16 -6.51
C VAL A 77 9.20 0.14 -5.48
N LEU A 78 10.03 -0.21 -4.50
CA LEU A 78 9.66 -1.17 -3.45
C LEU A 78 8.51 -0.63 -2.58
N LYS A 79 8.58 0.61 -2.11
CA LYS A 79 7.51 1.23 -1.31
C LYS A 79 6.22 1.41 -2.10
N LEU A 80 6.31 1.86 -3.36
CA LEU A 80 5.16 2.05 -4.23
C LEU A 80 4.52 0.71 -4.61
N GLY A 81 5.33 -0.33 -4.84
CA GLY A 81 4.87 -1.70 -5.04
C GLY A 81 4.04 -2.21 -3.86
N LEU A 82 4.52 -2.01 -2.62
CA LEU A 82 3.78 -2.32 -1.40
C LEU A 82 2.46 -1.53 -1.28
N LEU A 83 2.48 -0.24 -1.59
CA LEU A 83 1.27 0.59 -1.56
C LEU A 83 0.22 0.14 -2.59
N CYS A 84 0.65 -0.21 -3.81
CA CYS A 84 -0.23 -0.70 -4.87
C CYS A 84 -0.80 -2.09 -4.58
N SER A 85 -0.01 -2.97 -3.94
CA SER A 85 -0.39 -4.34 -3.57
C SER A 85 -1.14 -4.44 -2.23
N HIS A 86 -1.52 -3.31 -1.63
CA HIS A 86 -2.25 -3.29 -0.37
C HIS A 86 -3.60 -4.05 -0.45
N TYR A 87 -3.99 -4.84 0.56
CA TYR A 87 -5.23 -5.63 0.52
C TYR A 87 -6.50 -4.77 0.35
N ASN A 88 -6.56 -3.60 1.02
CA ASN A 88 -7.67 -2.66 0.91
C ASN A 88 -7.59 -1.89 -0.42
N PRO A 89 -8.56 -2.03 -1.33
CA PRO A 89 -8.54 -1.35 -2.62
C PRO A 89 -8.67 0.17 -2.54
N VAL A 90 -9.16 0.72 -1.42
CA VAL A 90 -9.39 2.17 -1.23
C VAL A 90 -8.09 2.92 -0.93
N THR A 91 -7.11 2.25 -0.32
CA THR A 91 -5.80 2.86 0.00
C THR A 91 -4.85 2.83 -1.20
N ARG A 92 -5.15 2.04 -2.22
CA ARG A 92 -4.34 1.94 -3.44
C ARG A 92 -4.44 3.25 -4.23
N PRO A 93 -3.33 3.76 -4.79
CA PRO A 93 -3.36 4.89 -5.70
C PRO A 93 -4.08 4.53 -7.00
N SER A 94 -4.56 5.55 -7.70
CA SER A 94 -4.96 5.37 -9.11
C SER A 94 -3.73 5.12 -9.98
N MET A 95 -3.89 4.42 -11.10
CA MET A 95 -2.78 4.17 -12.03
C MET A 95 -2.12 5.46 -12.52
N ARG A 96 -2.88 6.55 -12.65
CA ARG A 96 -2.32 7.88 -12.95
C ARG A 96 -1.34 8.32 -11.85
N GLN A 97 -1.74 8.25 -10.59
CA GLN A 97 -0.86 8.63 -9.48
C GLN A 97 0.38 7.74 -9.39
N VAL A 98 0.25 6.43 -9.66
CA VAL A 98 1.39 5.52 -9.75
C VAL A 98 2.42 6.03 -10.75
N MET A 99 1.99 6.42 -11.95
CA MET A 99 2.89 7.01 -12.96
C MET A 99 3.51 8.32 -12.49
N GLN A 100 2.74 9.21 -11.87
CA GLN A 100 3.27 10.48 -11.36
C GLN A 100 4.36 10.29 -10.29
N TYR A 101 4.26 9.25 -9.47
CA TYR A 101 5.33 8.90 -8.53
C TYR A 101 6.57 8.39 -9.27
N LEU A 102 6.40 7.49 -10.24
CA LEU A 102 7.51 6.92 -11.03
C LEU A 102 8.23 7.97 -11.90
N ASP A 103 7.48 8.94 -12.44
CA ASP A 103 8.01 10.04 -13.24
C ASP A 103 8.65 11.15 -12.38
N GLY A 104 8.58 11.04 -11.04
CA GLY A 104 9.10 12.04 -10.10
C GLY A 104 8.30 13.35 -10.08
N GLU A 105 7.09 13.38 -10.66
CA GLU A 105 6.21 14.56 -10.64
C GLU A 105 5.66 14.83 -9.23
N VAL A 106 5.44 13.76 -8.47
CA VAL A 106 4.92 13.80 -7.11
C VAL A 106 5.81 12.95 -6.21
N ILE A 107 6.09 13.44 -5.00
CA ILE A 107 6.83 12.68 -4.00
C ILE A 107 5.88 11.68 -3.35
N LEU A 108 6.28 10.41 -3.28
CA LEU A 108 5.53 9.41 -2.52
C LEU A 108 5.36 9.93 -1.08
N PRO A 109 4.13 10.06 -0.55
CA PRO A 109 3.93 10.43 0.84
C PRO A 109 4.79 9.54 1.72
N GLU A 110 5.29 10.03 2.85
CA GLU A 110 5.90 9.15 3.85
C GLU A 110 4.85 8.10 4.24
N VAL A 111 4.91 6.93 3.60
CA VAL A 111 3.96 5.87 3.83
C VAL A 111 4.35 5.32 5.20
N SER A 112 3.66 5.78 6.25
CA SER A 112 3.90 5.27 7.59
C SER A 112 3.72 3.76 7.57
N MET A 113 4.58 3.04 8.29
CA MET A 113 4.52 1.59 8.46
C MET A 113 3.11 1.10 8.84
N ASP A 114 2.27 1.97 9.42
CA ASP A 114 0.87 1.69 9.78
C ASP A 114 -0.01 1.30 8.57
N ILE A 115 0.17 1.94 7.41
CA ILE A 115 -0.54 1.58 6.17
C ILE A 115 -0.09 0.18 5.72
N ALA A 116 1.19 -0.10 5.89
CA ALA A 116 1.80 -1.36 5.48
C ALA A 116 1.46 -2.51 6.45
N VAL A 117 1.32 -2.25 7.75
CA VAL A 117 0.79 -3.20 8.75
C VAL A 117 -0.65 -3.54 8.46
N THR A 118 -1.44 -2.53 8.06
CA THR A 118 -2.81 -2.74 7.58
C THR A 118 -2.80 -3.71 6.38
N ALA A 119 -1.79 -3.64 5.50
CA ALA A 119 -1.64 -4.50 4.31
C ALA A 119 -1.82 -6.02 4.57
N LEU A 120 -1.47 -6.50 5.77
CA LEU A 120 -1.43 -7.94 6.11
C LEU A 120 -2.56 -8.38 7.04
N PHE A 121 -2.85 -7.56 8.04
CA PHE A 121 -3.85 -7.87 9.04
C PHE A 121 -5.04 -6.96 8.77
N GLY A 122 -6.00 -7.42 7.97
CA GLY A 122 -7.31 -6.77 7.86
C GLY A 122 -8.06 -6.86 9.18
N ASN A 123 -7.55 -6.24 10.24
CA ASN A 123 -8.14 -6.24 11.57
C ASN A 123 -8.78 -4.89 11.85
N GLU A 124 -10.06 -4.94 12.16
CA GLU A 124 -10.85 -3.82 12.66
C GLU A 124 -10.17 -3.25 13.91
N VAL A 125 -9.54 -2.08 13.80
CA VAL A 125 -9.14 -1.30 14.97
C VAL A 125 -9.99 -0.06 15.01
N SER A 126 -10.74 -0.01 16.10
CA SER A 126 -11.80 0.92 16.45
C SER A 126 -11.45 2.38 16.19
N ASN A 127 -12.47 3.06 15.70
CA ASN A 127 -12.61 4.49 15.57
C ASN A 127 -12.24 5.23 16.88
N GLU A 128 -11.01 5.71 16.99
CA GLU A 128 -10.68 6.80 17.92
C GLU A 128 -9.54 7.67 17.34
N PHE A 129 -9.77 8.24 16.16
CA PHE A 129 -9.13 9.53 15.86
C PHE A 129 -10.11 10.62 16.27
N VAL A 130 -9.95 11.09 17.50
CA VAL A 130 -10.60 12.30 18.00
C VAL A 130 -10.24 13.44 17.05
N MET A 131 -11.21 13.81 16.21
CA MET A 131 -11.15 15.03 15.40
C MET A 131 -11.11 16.23 16.34
N THR A 132 -9.90 16.65 16.71
CA THR A 132 -9.71 17.94 17.38
C THR A 132 -9.77 19.03 16.31
N PHE A 133 -10.97 19.52 16.03
CA PHE A 133 -11.13 20.75 15.25
C PHE A 133 -10.69 21.94 16.11
N PRO A 134 -9.89 22.90 15.58
CA PRO A 134 -9.59 24.12 16.30
C PRO A 134 -10.83 25.01 16.31
N SER A 135 -11.43 25.18 17.49
CA SER A 135 -12.48 26.15 17.76
C SER A 135 -11.95 27.56 17.54
N SER A 136 -12.31 28.17 16.41
CA SER A 136 -12.18 29.62 16.23
C SER A 136 -13.43 30.28 16.79
N SER A 137 -13.28 30.94 17.92
CA SER A 137 -14.29 31.78 18.53
C SER A 137 -14.54 33.05 17.71
N SER A 138 -15.79 33.30 17.36
CA SER A 138 -16.33 34.66 17.30
C SER A 138 -17.83 34.56 17.56
N GLY A 139 -18.27 35.25 18.60
CA GLY A 139 -19.64 35.14 19.10
C GLY A 139 -20.62 36.03 18.35
N SER A 140 -21.89 35.66 18.45
CA SER A 140 -22.97 36.58 18.80
C SER A 140 -24.22 35.76 19.11
N VAL A 141 -24.72 35.92 20.32
CA VAL A 141 -25.95 35.33 20.82
C VAL A 141 -27.13 36.13 20.28
N SER A 142 -28.11 35.48 19.67
CA SER A 142 -29.49 35.94 19.74
C SER A 142 -30.44 34.78 19.45
N ALA A 143 -31.08 34.33 20.53
CA ALA A 143 -32.24 33.47 20.51
C ALA A 143 -33.42 34.19 19.85
N TRP A 144 -34.10 33.53 18.90
CA TRP A 144 -35.53 33.75 18.70
C TRP A 144 -36.22 32.41 18.49
N HIS A 145 -37.31 32.30 19.25
CA HIS A 145 -38.17 31.16 19.50
C HIS A 145 -38.90 30.63 18.27
N TYR A 146 -39.21 29.33 18.32
CA TYR A 146 -40.42 28.65 17.84
C TYR A 146 -41.35 29.45 16.91
N LEU A 147 -41.35 29.08 15.62
CA LEU A 147 -42.53 28.63 14.85
C LEU A 147 -42.04 27.73 13.71
#